data_AF-A0A1B6KFH7-F1
#
_entry.id   AF-A0A1B6KFH7-F1
#
_cell.length_a   1.000
_cell.length_b   1.000
_cell.length_c   1.000
_cell.angle_alpha   90.00
_cell.angle_beta   90.00
_cell.angle_gamma   90.00
#
_symmetry.space_group_name_H-M   'P 1'
#
loop_
_entity.id
_entity.type
_entity.pdbx_description
1 polymer ?
#
loop_
_entity_poly.entity_id
_entity_poly.type
_entity_poly.pdbx_seq_one_letter_code
_entity_poly.pdbx_strand_id
1 'polypeptide(L)'
;MKQKFQIGNKVFVKIKGFSHWPAIITSIDETNNIIKYTVEFYGDHKTGSVKEIDIYSFKENKSRYGEPKNKSKLFSQAMREAERGLNNSKLSLNKTQSRSSTPVAG
;
A
#
# COMPACT_ATOMS: atom_id res chain seq x y z
N MET A 1 6.57 -1.13 -19.59
CA MET A 1 6.19 0.19 -19.06
C MET A 1 6.24 0.11 -17.55
N LYS A 2 7.13 0.86 -16.89
CA LYS A 2 7.08 0.98 -15.43
C LYS A 2 5.82 1.75 -15.08
N GLN A 3 4.96 1.18 -14.24
CA GLN A 3 3.75 1.85 -13.76
C GLN A 3 4.21 3.07 -12.94
N LYS A 4 3.98 4.28 -13.46
CA LYS A 4 4.20 5.51 -12.68
C LYS A 4 3.26 5.45 -11.48
N PHE A 5 3.82 5.50 -10.27
CA PHE A 5 3.00 5.57 -9.08
C PHE A 5 2.38 6.96 -8.95
N GLN A 6 1.22 7.05 -8.30
CA GLN A 6 0.49 8.32 -8.13
C GLN A 6 0.31 8.65 -6.65
N ILE A 7 0.07 9.94 -6.35
CA ILE A 7 -0.32 10.38 -5.02
C ILE A 7 -1.54 9.58 -4.55
N GLY A 8 -1.50 9.08 -3.32
CA GLY A 8 -2.50 8.19 -2.75
C GLY A 8 -2.28 6.70 -3.00
N ASN A 9 -1.30 6.30 -3.83
CA ASN A 9 -0.94 4.90 -4.00
C ASN A 9 -0.20 4.37 -2.77
N LYS A 10 -0.66 3.21 -2.28
CA LYS A 10 0.02 2.46 -1.24
C LYS A 10 1.13 1.62 -1.87
N VAL A 11 2.31 1.73 -1.29
CA VAL A 11 3.53 1.11 -1.78
C VAL A 11 4.35 0.57 -0.61
N PHE A 12 5.22 -0.40 -0.86
CA PHE A 12 6.30 -0.74 0.04
C PHE A 12 7.54 0.02 -0.39
N VAL A 13 8.26 0.55 0.59
CA VAL A 13 9.49 1.28 0.34
C VAL A 13 10.63 0.55 1.04
N LYS A 14 11.73 0.34 0.31
CA LYS A 14 12.94 -0.28 0.85
C LYS A 14 13.86 0.79 1.41
N ILE A 15 14.06 0.80 2.73
CA ILE A 15 14.98 1.71 3.40
C ILE A 15 16.28 0.97 3.70
N LYS A 16 17.43 1.61 3.45
CA LYS A 16 18.74 1.02 3.76
C LYS A 16 18.86 0.77 5.27
N GLY A 17 19.06 -0.48 5.65
CA GLY A 17 19.16 -0.90 7.06
C GLY A 17 17.84 -1.32 7.71
N PHE A 18 16.69 -1.17 7.04
CA PHE A 18 15.38 -1.61 7.54
C PHE A 18 14.73 -2.61 6.58
N SER A 19 13.68 -3.29 7.07
CA SER A 19 12.81 -4.11 6.22
C SER A 19 11.92 -3.22 5.34
N HIS A 20 11.32 -3.80 4.29
CA HIS A 20 10.34 -3.10 3.46
C HIS A 20 9.18 -2.58 4.33
N TRP A 21 8.95 -1.27 4.30
CA TRP A 21 7.93 -0.63 5.14
C TRP A 21 6.75 -0.15 4.30
N PRO A 22 5.50 -0.35 4.73
CA PRO A 22 4.34 0.15 4.00
C PRO A 22 4.25 1.68 4.11
N ALA A 23 4.07 2.33 2.96
CA ALA A 23 3.98 3.77 2.83
C ALA A 23 2.92 4.17 1.80
N ILE A 24 2.55 5.45 1.80
CA ILE A 24 1.67 6.06 0.80
C ILE A 24 2.37 7.22 0.14
N ILE A 25 2.20 7.38 -1.17
CA ILE A 25 2.76 8.53 -1.88
C ILE A 25 1.94 9.76 -1.56
N THR A 26 2.57 10.80 -1.04
CA THR A 26 1.94 12.08 -0.69
C THR A 26 2.27 13.16 -1.72
N SER A 27 3.49 13.16 -2.27
CA SER A 27 3.90 14.09 -3.32
C SER A 27 4.80 13.42 -4.36
N ILE A 28 4.81 13.99 -5.56
CA ILE A 28 5.66 13.55 -6.67
C ILE A 28 6.31 14.80 -7.26
N ASP A 29 7.64 14.80 -7.26
CA ASP A 29 8.45 15.87 -7.82
C ASP A 29 9.20 15.34 -9.04
N GLU A 30 8.89 15.86 -10.22
CA GLU A 30 9.63 15.55 -11.46
C GLU A 30 10.50 16.76 -11.82
N THR A 31 11.80 16.70 -11.51
CA THR A 31 12.74 17.78 -11.78
C THR A 31 13.81 17.31 -12.76
N ASN A 32 13.95 17.98 -13.90
CA ASN A 32 15.02 17.73 -14.88
C ASN A 32 15.14 16.23 -15.28
N ASN A 33 14.02 15.59 -15.64
CA ASN A 33 13.90 14.13 -15.91
C ASN A 33 14.15 13.19 -14.70
N ILE A 34 14.31 13.72 -13.48
CA ILE A 34 14.46 12.94 -12.25
C ILE A 34 13.15 12.97 -11.48
N ILE A 35 12.50 11.82 -11.37
CA ILE A 35 11.28 11.67 -10.55
C ILE A 35 11.67 11.28 -9.12
N LYS A 36 11.26 12.11 -8.16
CA LYS A 36 11.33 11.84 -6.72
C LYS A 36 9.92 11.67 -6.19
N TYR A 37 9.73 10.62 -5.41
CA TYR A 37 8.46 10.37 -4.73
C TYR A 37 8.64 10.67 -3.25
N THR A 38 7.79 11.54 -2.74
CA THR A 38 7.66 11.77 -1.30
C THR A 38 6.59 10.83 -0.80
N VAL A 39 6.96 9.98 0.14
CA VAL A 39 6.09 8.99 0.76
C VAL A 39 5.93 9.27 2.25
N GLU A 40 4.78 8.88 2.79
CA GLU A 40 4.51 8.86 4.22
C GLU A 40 4.43 7.41 4.71
N PHE A 41 5.24 7.05 5.70
CA PHE A 41 5.30 5.72 6.30
C PHE A 41 4.15 5.53 7.27
N TYR A 42 3.38 4.46 7.08
CA TYR A 42 2.31 4.12 8.03
C TYR A 42 2.89 3.75 9.41
N GLY A 43 2.09 3.93 10.46
CA GLY A 43 2.45 3.68 11.86
C GLY A 43 2.99 4.90 12.60
N ASP A 44 4.00 5.59 12.03
CA ASP A 44 4.61 6.79 12.64
C ASP A 44 4.35 8.07 11.82
N HIS A 45 3.70 7.94 10.65
CA HIS A 45 3.43 9.04 9.71
C HIS A 45 4.67 9.86 9.33
N LYS A 46 5.84 9.21 9.34
CA LYS A 46 7.09 9.85 8.90
C LYS A 46 7.09 10.05 7.41
N THR A 47 7.59 11.18 6.97
CA THR A 47 7.78 11.47 5.55
C THR A 47 9.19 11.13 5.11
N GLY A 48 9.34 10.59 3.90
CA GLY A 48 10.64 10.26 3.31
C GLY A 48 10.62 10.47 1.80
N SER A 49 11.75 10.92 1.25
CA SER A 49 11.94 11.07 -0.20
C SER A 49 12.66 9.86 -0.76
N VAL A 50 12.05 9.17 -1.71
CA VAL A 50 12.58 7.95 -2.34
C VAL A 50 12.50 8.01 -3.86
N LYS A 51 13.34 7.20 -4.50
CA LYS A 51 13.36 7.04 -5.96
C LYS A 51 12.41 5.92 -6.35
N GLU A 52 11.93 5.95 -7.59
CA GLU A 52 11.06 4.89 -8.14
C GLU A 52 11.62 3.47 -7.96
N ILE A 53 12.95 3.32 -8.02
CA ILE A 53 13.64 2.03 -7.89
C ILE A 53 13.47 1.38 -6.50
N ASP A 54 13.21 2.18 -5.46
CA ASP A 54 13.04 1.73 -4.09
C ASP A 54 11.56 1.59 -3.70
N ILE A 55 10.64 1.79 -4.66
CA ILE A 55 9.19 1.73 -4.47
C ILE A 55 8.65 0.45 -5.10
N TYR A 56 7.84 -0.27 -4.34
CA TYR A 56 7.27 -1.55 -4.72
C TYR A 56 5.75 -1.53 -4.52
N SER A 57 4.99 -2.14 -5.43
CA SER A 57 3.52 -2.19 -5.31
C SER A 57 3.08 -2.92 -4.04
N PHE A 58 2.25 -2.27 -3.20
CA PHE A 58 1.78 -2.87 -1.94
C PHE A 58 1.05 -4.20 -2.18
N LYS A 59 0.10 -4.23 -3.12
CA LYS A 59 -0.77 -5.39 -3.36
C LYS A 59 0.00 -6.66 -3.77
N GLU A 60 1.01 -6.50 -4.60
CA GLU A 60 1.79 -7.62 -5.16
C GLU A 60 2.81 -8.14 -4.14
N ASN A 61 3.41 -7.22 -3.39
CA ASN A 61 4.46 -7.56 -2.44
C ASN A 61 3.95 -7.82 -1.02
N LYS A 62 2.68 -7.55 -0.71
CA LYS A 62 2.07 -7.80 0.59
C LYS A 62 2.26 -9.25 1.05
N SER A 63 2.15 -10.22 0.14
CA SER A 63 2.33 -11.63 0.51
C SER A 63 3.78 -11.99 0.85
N ARG A 64 4.77 -11.19 0.42
CA ARG A 64 6.21 -11.45 0.64
C ARG A 64 6.82 -10.56 1.72
N TYR A 65 6.35 -9.32 1.82
CA TYR A 65 6.89 -8.29 2.69
C TYR A 65 5.90 -7.81 3.75
N GLY A 66 4.62 -8.18 3.64
CA GLY A 66 3.60 -7.82 4.63
C GLY A 66 3.63 -8.69 5.88
N GLU A 67 4.46 -9.74 5.91
CA GLU A 67 4.69 -10.50 7.13
C GLU A 67 5.57 -9.71 8.10
N PRO A 68 5.13 -9.50 9.35
CA PRO A 68 5.94 -8.84 10.37
C PRO A 68 7.19 -9.67 10.66
N LYS A 69 8.32 -9.28 10.07
CA LYS A 69 9.62 -9.93 10.33
C LYS A 69 10.04 -9.82 11.80
N ASN A 70 9.62 -8.76 12.47
CA ASN A 70 9.82 -8.58 13.90
C ASN A 70 8.44 -8.36 14.55
N LYS A 71 8.26 -8.75 15.81
CA LYS A 71 7.06 -8.44 16.65
C LYS A 71 6.91 -6.94 16.96
N SER A 72 7.34 -6.08 16.05
CA SER A 72 7.24 -4.63 16.15
C SER A 72 5.77 -4.25 16.03
N LYS A 73 5.21 -3.75 17.14
CA LYS A 73 3.84 -3.22 17.18
C LYS A 73 3.62 -2.16 16.09
N LEU A 74 4.66 -1.37 15.81
CA LEU A 74 4.64 -0.32 14.79
C LEU A 74 4.46 -0.88 13.38
N PHE A 75 5.11 -2.01 13.04
CA PHE A 75 4.96 -2.64 11.73
C PHE A 75 3.55 -3.23 11.56
N SER A 76 3.04 -3.94 12.56
CA SER A 76 1.68 -4.50 12.52
C SER A 76 0.62 -3.40 12.41
N GLN A 77 0.82 -2.29 13.11
CA GLN A 77 -0.04 -1.11 12.99
C GLN A 77 0.02 -0.52 11.58
N ALA A 78 1.23 -0.29 11.07
CA ALA A 78 1.46 0.27 9.74
C ALA A 78 0.80 -0.57 8.63
N MET A 79 0.94 -1.89 8.70
CA MET A 79 0.29 -2.84 7.80
C MET A 79 -1.23 -2.73 7.86
N ARG A 80 -1.81 -2.70 9.08
CA ARG A 80 -3.27 -2.59 9.26
C ARG A 80 -3.82 -1.29 8.66
N GLU A 81 -3.10 -0.18 8.79
CA GLU A 81 -3.48 1.09 8.19
C GLU A 81 -3.41 1.06 6.66
N ALA A 82 -2.32 0.55 6.10
CA ALA A 82 -2.16 0.39 4.66
C ALA A 82 -3.26 -0.50 4.05
N GLU A 83 -3.62 -1.59 4.73
CA GLU A 83 -4.69 -2.51 4.31
C GLU A 83 -6.08 -1.86 4.35
N ARG A 84 -6.41 -1.14 5.43
CA ARG A 84 -7.68 -0.41 5.53
C ARG A 84 -7.85 0.59 4.39
N GLY A 85 -6.80 1.36 4.10
CA GLY A 85 -6.82 2.31 2.99
C GLY A 85 -6.97 1.65 1.63
N LEU A 86 -6.50 0.41 1.45
CA LEU A 86 -6.64 -0.34 0.19
C LEU A 86 -8.08 -0.83 -0.03
N ASN A 87 -8.78 -1.22 1.04
CA ASN A 87 -10.15 -1.71 0.95
C ASN A 87 -11.14 -0.66 0.43
N ASN A 88 -10.84 0.63 0.60
CA ASN A 88 -11.70 1.71 0.10
C ASN A 88 -11.71 1.85 -1.44
N SER A 89 -10.70 1.33 -2.17
CA SER A 89 -10.72 1.30 -3.64
C SER A 89 -11.17 -0.05 -4.22
N LYS A 90 -11.38 -1.07 -3.38
CA LYS A 90 -11.84 -2.40 -3.80
C LYS A 90 -13.31 -2.68 -3.49
N LEU A 91 -14.08 -1.67 -3.08
CA LEU A 91 -15.53 -1.80 -2.90
C LEU A 91 -16.33 -1.51 -4.19
N SER A 92 -15.69 -1.37 -5.36
CA SER A 92 -16.38 -1.15 -6.66
C SER A 92 -16.06 -2.19 -7.75
N LEU A 93 -15.40 -3.31 -7.43
CA LEU A 93 -15.26 -4.40 -8.40
C LEU A 93 -15.55 -5.75 -7.72
N ASN A 94 -16.72 -6.29 -8.08
CA ASN A 94 -17.17 -7.68 -7.97
C ASN A 94 -17.93 -8.07 -6.68
N LYS A 95 -19.14 -7.53 -6.49
CA LYS A 95 -20.23 -8.35 -5.90
C LYS A 95 -21.56 -8.13 -6.63
N THR A 96 -21.55 -8.36 -7.94
CA THR A 96 -22.79 -8.71 -8.64
C THR A 96 -22.99 -10.22 -8.50
N GLN A 97 -23.93 -10.57 -7.62
CA GLN A 97 -24.89 -11.66 -7.79
C GLN A 97 -24.38 -13.12 -7.70
N SER A 98 -24.51 -13.70 -6.51
CA SER A 98 -25.05 -15.06 -6.38
C SER A 98 -26.33 -14.99 -5.56
N ARG A 99 -27.46 -15.11 -6.26
CA ARG A 99 -28.78 -15.39 -5.71
C ARG A 99 -28.72 -16.69 -4.88
N SER A 100 -29.28 -16.67 -3.68
CA SER A 100 -30.03 -17.81 -3.12
C SER A 100 -30.88 -17.29 -1.96
N SER A 101 -31.82 -16.41 -2.30
CA SER A 101 -33.05 -16.27 -1.52
C SER A 101 -33.94 -17.44 -1.92
N THR A 102 -33.90 -18.53 -1.17
CA THR A 102 -34.97 -19.54 -1.24
C THR A 102 -36.12 -19.01 -0.39
N PRO A 103 -37.34 -18.81 -0.93
CA PRO A 103 -38.50 -18.60 -0.08
C PRO A 103 -38.93 -19.99 0.41
N VAL A 104 -38.77 -20.26 1.72
CA VAL A 104 -39.49 -21.38 2.32
C VAL A 104 -40.88 -20.87 2.69
N ALA A 105 -41.85 -21.20 1.84
CA ALA A 105 -43.25 -21.17 2.22
C ALA A 105 -43.57 -22.52 2.88
N GLY A 106 -44.12 -22.47 4.09
CA GLY A 106 -44.61 -23.60 4.87
C GLY A 106 -45.48 -23.06 5.99
#